data_AF-A0A938HHQ3-F1
#
_entry.id   AF-A0A938HHQ3-F1
#
_cell.length_a   1.000
_cell.length_b   1.000
_cell.length_c   1.000
_cell.angle_alpha   90.00
_cell.angle_beta   90.00
_cell.angle_gamma   90.00
#
_symmetry.space_group_name_H-M   'P 1'
#
loop_
_entity.id
_entity.type
_entity.pdbx_description
1 polymer ?
#
loop_
_entity_poly.entity_id
_entity_poly.type
_entity_poly.pdbx_seq_one_letter_code
_entity_poly.pdbx_strand_id
1 'polypeptide(L)'
;MKRFYPRFLALGMLLVLLSSSSKESFPVVENDAFGIGEKLRYRLSYGIIDAGEVTLYLKWTDRKGHGRPLYHAIGKGYSINSFDHVFKVDDTYETYLDQRSIMPWFFKRRVDEGGYKISQDYTFHHQNETVVTNKGKTFQIPMGTQDMISAFYFARTLQFKGASKGKTFSFPVFMDNEIFQLKIKYLGDQVITTDKGKFKCHKFVPLVQTGRYFKDEEDVVFWVTADDNKLPVLVKAKLPVGTVRLHIVGYTNLRNKMDAKR
;
A
#
# COMPACT_ATOMS: atom_id res chain seq x y z
N MET A 1 -78.17 1.32 40.04
CA MET A 1 -77.92 1.89 38.70
C MET A 1 -76.56 2.59 38.70
N LYS A 2 -75.90 2.66 37.55
CA LYS A 2 -74.43 2.49 37.37
C LYS A 2 -73.58 3.70 37.81
N ARG A 3 -72.48 3.42 38.53
CA ARG A 3 -71.36 4.33 38.85
C ARG A 3 -70.54 4.63 37.60
N PHE A 4 -70.22 5.91 37.37
CA PHE A 4 -69.38 6.39 36.27
C PHE A 4 -67.93 6.56 36.77
N TYR A 5 -67.00 5.76 36.26
CA TYR A 5 -65.56 5.96 36.45
C TYR A 5 -64.98 6.54 35.15
N PRO A 6 -64.27 7.68 35.17
CA PRO A 6 -63.47 8.07 34.03
C PRO A 6 -62.23 7.16 33.99
N ARG A 7 -62.17 6.32 32.96
CA ARG A 7 -60.99 5.52 32.64
C ARG A 7 -59.86 6.47 32.23
N PHE A 8 -58.81 6.54 33.05
CA PHE A 8 -57.49 7.00 32.62
C PHE A 8 -57.01 6.07 31.50
N LEU A 9 -57.16 6.48 30.24
CA LEU A 9 -56.42 5.89 29.13
C LEU A 9 -55.03 6.54 29.13
N ALA A 10 -54.08 5.92 29.82
CA ALA A 10 -52.67 6.22 29.65
C ALA A 10 -52.27 5.77 28.24
N LEU A 11 -52.33 6.70 27.29
CA LEU A 11 -51.80 6.50 25.94
C LEU A 11 -50.27 6.58 26.04
N GLY A 12 -49.64 5.44 26.33
CA GLY A 12 -48.20 5.28 26.26
C GLY A 12 -47.75 5.40 24.81
N MET A 13 -47.42 6.61 24.37
CA MET A 13 -46.79 6.85 23.07
C MET A 13 -45.33 6.43 23.20
N LEU A 14 -45.06 5.15 22.93
CA LEU A 14 -43.70 4.62 22.79
C LEU A 14 -43.10 5.23 21.52
N LEU A 15 -42.44 6.38 21.64
CA LEU A 15 -41.57 6.91 20.61
C LEU A 15 -40.39 5.95 20.47
N VAL A 16 -40.53 4.96 19.59
CA VAL A 16 -39.38 4.21 19.09
C VAL A 16 -38.60 5.20 18.23
N LEU A 17 -37.61 5.84 18.84
CA LEU A 17 -36.53 6.54 18.14
C LEU A 17 -35.87 5.51 17.22
N LEU A 18 -36.33 5.43 15.98
CA LEU A 18 -35.63 4.80 14.89
C LEU A 18 -34.38 5.64 14.64
N SER A 19 -33.35 5.39 15.46
CA SER A 19 -31.99 5.81 15.14
C SER A 19 -31.66 5.17 13.81
N SER A 20 -31.76 5.95 12.74
CA SER A 20 -31.30 5.57 11.40
C SER A 20 -29.79 5.42 11.47
N SER A 21 -29.33 4.26 11.95
CA SER A 21 -27.95 3.84 11.83
C SER A 21 -27.73 3.55 10.36
N SER A 22 -27.34 4.57 9.59
CA SER A 22 -26.83 4.38 8.24
C SER A 22 -25.66 3.41 8.36
N LYS A 23 -25.85 2.19 7.86
CA LYS A 23 -24.81 1.16 7.92
C LYS A 23 -23.60 1.68 7.16
N GLU A 24 -22.53 1.97 7.88
CA GLU A 24 -21.27 2.41 7.29
C GLU A 24 -20.84 1.40 6.22
N SER A 25 -20.63 1.90 5.00
CA SER A 25 -20.25 1.08 3.85
C SER A 25 -18.78 1.30 3.56
N PHE A 26 -18.01 0.21 3.50
CA PHE A 26 -16.60 0.22 3.13
C PHE A 26 -16.41 -0.51 1.79
N PRO A 27 -15.42 -0.12 0.98
CA PRO A 27 -15.11 -0.81 -0.26
C PRO A 27 -14.82 -2.30 -0.02
N VAL A 28 -15.08 -3.11 -1.04
CA VAL A 28 -14.61 -4.50 -1.10
C VAL A 28 -13.75 -4.62 -2.34
N VAL A 29 -12.55 -5.14 -2.15
CA VAL A 29 -11.54 -5.33 -3.19
C VAL A 29 -11.25 -6.82 -3.29
N GLU A 30 -11.35 -7.34 -4.51
CA GLU A 30 -10.94 -8.71 -4.79
C GLU A 30 -9.42 -8.80 -4.72
N ASN A 31 -8.90 -9.67 -3.85
CA ASN A 31 -7.47 -9.90 -3.68
C ASN A 31 -7.11 -11.36 -3.90
N ASP A 32 -6.53 -11.61 -5.07
CA ASP A 32 -5.92 -12.89 -5.41
C ASP A 32 -4.39 -12.82 -5.57
N ALA A 33 -3.77 -11.67 -5.25
CA ALA A 33 -2.36 -11.46 -5.52
C ALA A 33 -1.42 -11.88 -4.38
N PHE A 34 -1.88 -11.81 -3.13
CA PHE A 34 -1.04 -12.06 -1.95
C PHE A 34 -1.82 -12.67 -0.79
N GLY A 35 -1.10 -13.24 0.16
CA GLY A 35 -1.66 -13.87 1.35
C GLY A 35 -0.70 -13.87 2.53
N ILE A 36 -1.24 -14.18 3.72
CA ILE A 36 -0.46 -14.29 4.95
C ILE A 36 0.70 -15.27 4.75
N GLY A 37 1.88 -14.90 5.24
CA GLY A 37 3.09 -15.71 5.11
C GLY A 37 3.99 -15.25 3.97
N GLU A 38 3.48 -14.47 3.01
CA GLU A 38 4.24 -13.98 1.86
C GLU A 38 5.46 -13.16 2.31
N LYS A 39 6.64 -13.54 1.83
CA LYS A 39 7.88 -12.79 2.03
C LYS A 39 8.52 -12.49 0.70
N LEU A 40 8.91 -11.24 0.50
CA LEU A 40 9.57 -10.74 -0.70
C LEU A 40 10.90 -10.13 -0.28
N ARG A 41 11.97 -10.41 -1.04
CA ARG A 41 13.28 -9.80 -0.84
C ARG A 41 13.77 -9.18 -2.14
N TYR A 42 14.23 -7.95 -2.03
CA TYR A 42 14.75 -7.15 -3.11
C TYR A 42 16.15 -6.69 -2.78
N ARG A 43 16.89 -6.38 -3.84
CA ARG A 43 18.20 -5.77 -3.74
C ARG A 43 18.19 -4.41 -4.42
N LEU A 44 18.70 -3.43 -3.69
CA LEU A 44 18.91 -2.07 -4.16
C LEU A 44 20.35 -1.96 -4.66
N SER A 45 20.53 -1.54 -5.90
CA SER A 45 21.85 -1.33 -6.51
C SER A 45 21.93 0.08 -7.09
N TYR A 46 23.09 0.74 -6.89
CA TYR A 46 23.44 2.01 -7.51
C TYR A 46 24.50 1.75 -8.59
N GLY A 47 24.13 1.93 -9.85
CA GLY A 47 25.01 1.57 -10.97
C GLY A 47 25.28 0.05 -11.00
N ILE A 48 26.53 -0.34 -10.75
CA ILE A 48 26.98 -1.74 -10.68
C ILE A 48 27.18 -2.24 -9.25
N ILE A 49 27.00 -1.37 -8.25
CA ILE A 49 27.31 -1.68 -6.85
C ILE A 49 26.00 -1.93 -6.10
N ASP A 50 25.93 -3.02 -5.36
CA ASP A 50 24.82 -3.29 -4.46
C ASP A 50 24.92 -2.39 -3.22
N ALA A 51 23.85 -1.66 -2.94
CA ALA A 51 23.79 -0.62 -1.91
C ALA A 51 22.95 -1.03 -0.69
N GLY A 52 21.97 -1.91 -0.88
CA GLY A 52 21.09 -2.34 0.21
C GLY A 52 20.15 -3.47 -0.15
N GLU A 53 19.37 -3.91 0.83
CA GLU A 53 18.29 -4.88 0.66
C GLU A 53 16.98 -4.34 1.21
N VAL A 54 15.87 -4.78 0.60
CA VAL A 54 14.52 -4.50 1.08
C VAL A 54 13.79 -5.82 1.28
N THR A 55 13.10 -5.96 2.39
CA THR A 55 12.23 -7.10 2.68
C THR A 55 10.79 -6.62 2.90
N LEU A 56 9.83 -7.38 2.39
CA LEU A 56 8.41 -7.23 2.71
C LEU A 56 7.92 -8.55 3.30
N TYR A 57 7.21 -8.49 4.43
CA TYR A 57 6.58 -9.66 5.04
C TYR A 57 5.14 -9.35 5.41
N LEU A 58 4.20 -10.12 4.87
CA LEU A 58 2.79 -10.06 5.23
C LEU A 58 2.47 -11.07 6.34
N LYS A 59 2.25 -10.57 7.55
CA LYS A 59 1.96 -11.35 8.74
C LYS A 59 0.47 -11.39 9.07
N TRP A 60 0.08 -12.41 9.83
CA TRP A 60 -1.16 -12.41 10.58
C TRP A 60 -1.08 -11.46 11.79
N THR A 61 -2.21 -10.92 12.22
CA THR A 61 -2.36 -10.14 13.45
C THR A 61 -3.78 -10.32 14.01
N ASP A 62 -3.91 -10.23 15.33
CA ASP A 62 -5.17 -10.15 16.07
C ASP A 62 -5.73 -8.72 16.13
N ARG A 63 -4.93 -7.71 15.74
CA ARG A 63 -5.34 -6.31 15.73
C ARG A 63 -6.50 -6.10 14.75
N LYS A 64 -7.48 -5.32 15.18
CA LYS A 64 -8.63 -4.91 14.38
C LYS A 64 -8.64 -3.41 14.14
N GLY A 65 -9.16 -3.00 12.99
CA GLY A 65 -9.42 -1.60 12.65
C GLY A 65 -10.92 -1.43 12.52
N HIS A 66 -11.53 -0.66 13.42
CA HIS A 66 -12.99 -0.49 13.45
C HIS A 66 -13.77 -1.84 13.45
N GLY A 67 -13.28 -2.80 14.25
CA GLY A 67 -13.85 -4.15 14.32
C GLY A 67 -13.52 -5.09 13.15
N ARG A 68 -12.81 -4.60 12.13
CA ARG A 68 -12.49 -5.35 10.90
C ARG A 68 -11.14 -6.08 11.02
N PRO A 69 -11.02 -7.31 10.48
CA PRO A 69 -9.77 -8.07 10.53
C PRO A 69 -8.70 -7.44 9.64
N LEU A 70 -7.45 -7.45 10.10
CA LEU A 70 -6.33 -6.83 9.41
C LEU A 70 -5.24 -7.84 9.04
N TYR A 71 -4.43 -7.51 8.03
CA TYR A 71 -3.07 -8.04 7.85
C TYR A 71 -2.08 -7.11 8.54
N HIS A 72 -0.87 -7.61 8.83
CA HIS A 72 0.26 -6.79 9.27
C HIS A 72 1.41 -6.90 8.27
N ALA A 73 1.54 -5.90 7.40
CA ALA A 73 2.64 -5.83 6.45
C ALA A 73 3.81 -5.07 7.06
N ILE A 74 5.01 -5.67 6.99
CA ILE A 74 6.26 -5.06 7.45
C ILE A 74 7.20 -4.94 6.26
N GLY A 75 7.61 -3.71 5.94
CA GLY A 75 8.70 -3.39 5.03
C GLY A 75 9.95 -3.01 5.82
N LYS A 76 11.09 -3.60 5.49
CA LYS A 76 12.39 -3.17 6.02
C LYS A 76 13.35 -2.88 4.90
N GLY A 77 14.07 -1.77 4.98
CA GLY A 77 15.18 -1.42 4.10
C GLY A 77 16.45 -1.26 4.91
N TYR A 78 17.56 -1.84 4.47
CA TYR A 78 18.84 -1.64 5.14
C TYR A 78 19.97 -1.61 4.12
N SER A 79 20.99 -0.79 4.40
CA SER A 79 22.23 -0.81 3.64
C SER A 79 22.96 -2.14 3.90
N ILE A 80 23.78 -2.58 2.94
CA ILE A 80 24.64 -3.77 3.11
C ILE A 80 26.08 -3.35 3.36
N ASN A 81 26.81 -4.14 4.14
CA ASN A 81 28.14 -3.87 4.71
C ASN A 81 29.11 -3.00 3.88
N SER A 82 29.21 -3.18 2.55
CA SER A 82 30.09 -2.36 1.70
C SER A 82 29.66 -0.88 1.59
N PHE A 83 28.37 -0.59 1.74
CA PHE A 83 27.77 0.73 1.67
C PHE A 83 27.48 1.35 3.05
N ASP A 84 27.38 0.53 4.10
CA ASP A 84 27.15 0.97 5.50
C ASP A 84 28.19 1.99 5.97
N HIS A 85 29.44 1.85 5.53
CA HIS A 85 30.54 2.74 5.91
C HIS A 85 30.46 4.13 5.24
N VAL A 86 29.65 4.28 4.19
CA VAL A 86 29.47 5.56 3.46
C VAL A 86 28.15 6.21 3.87
N PHE A 87 27.05 5.45 3.92
CA PHE A 87 25.74 5.92 4.33
C PHE A 87 24.88 4.76 4.85
N LYS A 88 24.74 4.67 6.17
CA LYS A 88 23.94 3.62 6.83
C LYS A 88 22.45 3.90 6.67
N VAL A 89 21.68 2.89 6.27
CA VAL A 89 20.21 2.91 6.23
C VAL A 89 19.68 1.78 7.10
N ASP A 90 18.73 2.08 7.98
CA ASP A 90 17.95 1.10 8.74
C ASP A 90 16.51 1.61 8.92
N ASP A 91 15.68 1.16 7.99
CA ASP A 91 14.33 1.64 7.79
C ASP A 91 13.32 0.54 8.06
N THR A 92 12.28 0.85 8.82
CA THR A 92 11.15 -0.03 9.07
C THR A 92 9.83 0.71 8.87
N TYR A 93 9.01 0.15 7.99
CA TYR A 93 7.66 0.60 7.70
C TYR A 93 6.68 -0.52 8.04
N GLU A 94 5.61 -0.20 8.73
CA GLU A 94 4.58 -1.17 9.10
C GLU A 94 3.21 -0.61 8.74
N THR A 95 2.36 -1.43 8.12
CA THR A 95 0.96 -1.09 7.88
C THR A 95 0.04 -2.23 8.32
N TYR A 96 -1.09 -1.85 8.88
CA TYR A 96 -2.15 -2.76 9.28
C TYR A 96 -3.32 -2.60 8.30
N LEU A 97 -3.41 -3.54 7.37
CA LEU A 97 -4.21 -3.46 6.15
C LEU A 97 -5.54 -4.20 6.34
N ASP A 98 -6.66 -3.58 6.01
CA ASP A 98 -7.96 -4.25 6.02
C ASP A 98 -7.98 -5.45 5.06
N GLN A 99 -8.41 -6.62 5.52
CA GLN A 99 -8.39 -7.82 4.68
C GLN A 99 -9.41 -7.80 3.54
N ARG A 100 -10.42 -6.91 3.58
CA ARG A 100 -11.47 -6.84 2.55
C ARG A 100 -11.34 -5.61 1.66
N SER A 101 -11.04 -4.45 2.22
CA SER A 101 -10.92 -3.21 1.44
C SER A 101 -9.49 -2.90 1.01
N ILE A 102 -8.49 -3.57 1.59
CA ILE A 102 -7.06 -3.33 1.33
C ILE A 102 -6.69 -1.86 1.65
N MET A 103 -7.41 -1.21 2.57
CA MET A 103 -7.08 0.13 3.06
C MET A 103 -6.37 0.02 4.42
N PRO A 104 -5.42 0.89 4.73
CA PRO A 104 -4.74 0.85 6.02
C PRO A 104 -5.62 1.42 7.13
N TRP A 105 -5.49 0.85 8.32
CA TRP A 105 -6.04 1.43 9.55
C TRP A 105 -4.95 2.07 10.41
N PHE A 106 -3.74 1.52 10.36
CA PHE A 106 -2.61 2.01 11.13
C PHE A 106 -1.34 1.90 10.30
N PHE A 107 -0.50 2.92 10.37
CA PHE A 107 0.80 2.95 9.71
C PHE A 107 1.86 3.44 10.69
N LYS A 108 3.06 2.88 10.60
CA LYS A 108 4.25 3.30 11.35
C LYS A 108 5.45 3.38 10.42
N ARG A 109 6.24 4.44 10.58
CA ARG A 109 7.48 4.68 9.85
C ARG A 109 8.58 5.01 10.85
N ARG A 110 9.66 4.23 10.82
CA ARG A 110 10.89 4.42 11.59
C ARG A 110 12.04 4.40 10.59
N VAL A 111 12.74 5.52 10.48
CA VAL A 111 13.85 5.72 9.52
C VAL A 111 15.09 6.10 10.30
N ASP A 112 16.22 5.53 9.93
CA ASP A 112 17.56 5.92 10.39
C ASP A 112 18.53 5.86 9.20
N GLU A 113 18.75 7.01 8.59
CA GLU A 113 19.50 7.16 7.33
C GLU A 113 20.65 8.15 7.55
N GLY A 114 21.86 7.66 7.80
CA GLY A 114 23.05 8.49 7.98
C GLY A 114 22.93 9.54 9.10
N GLY A 115 22.13 9.26 10.14
CA GLY A 115 21.86 10.17 11.25
C GLY A 115 20.57 10.99 11.09
N TYR A 116 19.94 10.97 9.91
CA TYR A 116 18.60 11.51 9.70
C TYR A 116 17.55 10.50 10.18
N LYS A 117 16.67 10.92 11.10
CA LYS A 117 15.69 10.03 11.74
C LYS A 117 14.26 10.52 11.53
N ILE A 118 13.37 9.61 11.15
CA ILE A 118 11.92 9.85 11.12
C ILE A 118 11.23 8.88 12.07
N SER A 119 10.31 9.42 12.86
CA SER A 119 9.35 8.64 13.66
C SER A 119 7.95 9.20 13.45
N GLN A 120 7.15 8.49 12.67
CA GLN A 120 5.85 8.95 12.22
C GLN A 120 4.85 7.80 12.24
N ASP A 121 3.70 8.02 12.87
CA ASP A 121 2.59 7.08 12.85
C ASP A 121 1.33 7.77 12.34
N TYR A 122 0.51 7.01 11.63
CA TYR A 122 -0.81 7.45 11.18
C TYR A 122 -1.89 6.47 11.66
N THR A 123 -3.00 7.02 12.11
CA THR A 123 -4.25 6.29 12.37
C THR A 123 -5.29 6.77 11.37
N PHE A 124 -5.74 5.87 10.51
CA PHE A 124 -6.73 6.17 9.49
C PHE A 124 -8.13 5.91 10.06
N HIS A 125 -9.01 6.88 9.92
CA HIS A 125 -10.42 6.82 10.28
C HIS A 125 -11.24 6.97 9.00
N HIS A 126 -11.25 5.93 8.16
CA HIS A 126 -11.93 5.94 6.85
C HIS A 126 -13.43 6.23 6.96
N GLN A 127 -14.07 5.83 8.06
CA GLN A 127 -15.48 6.14 8.35
C GLN A 127 -15.74 7.63 8.56
N ASN A 128 -14.71 8.36 9.00
CA ASN A 128 -14.75 9.80 9.23
C ASN A 128 -13.97 10.56 8.15
N GLU A 129 -13.52 9.89 7.10
CA GLU A 129 -12.68 10.46 6.03
C GLU A 129 -11.49 11.28 6.56
N THR A 130 -10.84 10.79 7.63
CA THR A 130 -9.74 11.50 8.29
C THR A 130 -8.57 10.59 8.62
N VAL A 131 -7.40 11.19 8.77
CA VAL A 131 -6.18 10.54 9.27
C VAL A 131 -5.58 11.40 10.38
N VAL A 132 -5.20 10.76 11.49
CA VAL A 132 -4.60 11.40 12.66
C VAL A 132 -3.15 10.95 12.78
N THR A 133 -2.25 11.92 12.91
CA THR A 133 -0.81 11.68 13.10
C THR A 133 -0.46 11.46 14.56
N ASN A 134 0.68 10.84 14.85
CA ASN A 134 1.23 10.73 16.22
C ASN A 134 1.52 12.10 16.88
N LYS A 135 1.49 13.20 16.13
CA LYS A 135 1.62 14.57 16.65
C LYS A 135 0.26 15.24 16.93
N GLY A 136 -0.85 14.50 16.85
CA GLY A 136 -2.19 15.00 17.10
C GLY A 136 -2.80 15.85 15.98
N LYS A 137 -2.11 15.99 14.83
CA LYS A 137 -2.67 16.66 13.65
C LYS A 137 -3.64 15.74 12.92
N THR A 138 -4.77 16.30 12.49
CA THR A 138 -5.81 15.62 11.72
C THR A 138 -5.86 16.19 10.30
N PHE A 139 -5.99 15.32 9.32
CA PHE A 139 -6.15 15.68 7.90
C PHE A 139 -7.38 15.00 7.35
N GLN A 140 -8.11 15.68 6.47
CA GLN A 140 -9.18 15.08 5.67
C GLN A 140 -8.54 14.19 4.60
N ILE A 141 -9.12 13.03 4.33
CA ILE A 141 -8.67 12.07 3.31
C ILE A 141 -9.87 11.38 2.65
N PRO A 142 -9.87 11.18 1.32
CA PRO A 142 -10.88 10.35 0.68
C PRO A 142 -10.87 8.92 1.24
N MET A 143 -12.04 8.29 1.31
CA MET A 143 -12.15 6.87 1.65
C MET A 143 -11.27 6.00 0.74
N GLY A 144 -10.54 5.05 1.33
CA GLY A 144 -9.64 4.15 0.60
C GLY A 144 -8.24 4.72 0.34
N THR A 145 -7.92 5.88 0.92
CA THR A 145 -6.56 6.45 0.90
C THR A 145 -5.54 5.47 1.50
N GLN A 146 -4.44 5.29 0.77
CA GLN A 146 -3.37 4.35 1.11
C GLN A 146 -2.22 5.05 1.84
N ASP A 147 -1.38 4.29 2.53
CA ASP A 147 -0.04 4.69 2.97
C ASP A 147 1.01 4.12 2.00
N MET A 148 2.29 4.38 2.26
CA MET A 148 3.40 3.96 1.39
C MET A 148 3.49 2.45 1.16
N ILE A 149 3.21 1.63 2.17
CA ILE A 149 3.26 0.16 2.08
C ILE A 149 1.92 -0.41 1.64
N SER A 150 0.80 0.11 2.12
CA SER A 150 -0.52 -0.37 1.68
C SER A 150 -0.77 -0.04 0.21
N ALA A 151 -0.23 1.07 -0.32
CA ALA A 151 -0.22 1.38 -1.75
C ALA A 151 0.43 0.27 -2.61
N PHE A 152 1.51 -0.35 -2.13
CA PHE A 152 2.14 -1.49 -2.82
C PHE A 152 1.18 -2.68 -2.91
N TYR A 153 0.49 -3.04 -1.82
CA TYR A 153 -0.46 -4.15 -1.82
C TYR A 153 -1.73 -3.82 -2.61
N PHE A 154 -2.27 -2.61 -2.46
CA PHE A 154 -3.42 -2.15 -3.24
C PHE A 154 -3.14 -2.13 -4.74
N ALA A 155 -1.95 -1.69 -5.18
CA ALA A 155 -1.58 -1.73 -6.59
C ALA A 155 -1.60 -3.16 -7.17
N ARG A 156 -1.33 -4.19 -6.35
CA ARG A 156 -1.37 -5.60 -6.73
C ARG A 156 -2.79 -6.17 -6.82
N THR A 157 -3.83 -5.42 -6.44
CA THR A 157 -5.23 -5.82 -6.68
C THR A 157 -5.83 -5.17 -7.93
N LEU A 158 -5.11 -4.24 -8.56
CA LEU A 158 -5.58 -3.57 -9.77
C LEU A 158 -5.67 -4.54 -10.96
N GLN A 159 -6.75 -4.42 -11.71
CA GLN A 159 -7.00 -5.22 -12.90
C GLN A 159 -6.33 -4.59 -14.12
N PHE A 160 -5.10 -5.02 -14.41
CA PHE A 160 -4.35 -4.59 -15.60
C PHE A 160 -4.25 -5.65 -16.71
N LYS A 161 -4.78 -6.86 -16.49
CA LYS A 161 -4.82 -7.91 -17.53
C LYS A 161 -5.67 -7.43 -18.70
N GLY A 162 -5.08 -7.40 -19.90
CA GLY A 162 -5.74 -6.90 -21.10
C GLY A 162 -5.86 -5.37 -21.18
N ALA A 163 -5.19 -4.62 -20.30
CA ALA A 163 -5.16 -3.17 -20.39
C ALA A 163 -4.54 -2.72 -21.72
N SER A 164 -5.12 -1.68 -22.33
CA SER A 164 -4.54 -1.02 -23.50
C SER A 164 -3.35 -0.15 -23.09
N LYS A 165 -2.31 -0.08 -23.93
CA LYS A 165 -1.18 0.84 -23.74
C LYS A 165 -1.71 2.28 -23.56
N GLY A 166 -1.20 2.99 -22.57
CA GLY A 166 -1.64 4.34 -22.18
C GLY A 166 -2.75 4.36 -21.13
N LYS A 167 -3.36 3.21 -20.76
CA LYS A 167 -4.32 3.15 -19.65
C LYS A 167 -3.63 3.59 -18.35
N THR A 168 -4.30 4.49 -17.63
CA THR A 168 -3.84 4.99 -16.33
C THR A 168 -4.68 4.43 -15.20
N PHE A 169 -4.03 4.09 -14.08
CA PHE A 169 -4.66 3.71 -12.82
C PHE A 169 -4.30 4.76 -11.77
N SER A 170 -5.22 5.07 -10.87
CA SER A 170 -4.99 6.12 -9.89
C SER A 170 -5.69 5.85 -8.57
N PHE A 171 -5.04 6.21 -7.47
CA PHE A 171 -5.58 6.11 -6.13
C PHE A 171 -4.87 7.09 -5.18
N PRO A 172 -5.55 7.58 -4.13
CA PRO A 172 -4.98 8.52 -3.19
C PRO A 172 -4.00 7.83 -2.22
N VAL A 173 -2.89 8.50 -1.94
CA VAL A 173 -1.86 8.09 -0.97
C VAL A 173 -1.60 9.23 0.00
N PHE A 174 -1.64 8.97 1.29
CA PHE A 174 -1.27 9.92 2.33
C PHE A 174 0.18 9.69 2.77
N MET A 175 1.03 10.70 2.61
CA MET A 175 2.45 10.64 2.93
C MET A 175 2.93 12.04 3.34
N ASP A 176 3.86 12.12 4.28
CA ASP A 176 4.43 13.39 4.77
C ASP A 176 3.41 14.50 5.09
N ASN A 177 2.24 14.10 5.63
CA ASN A 177 1.10 14.95 5.98
C ASN A 177 0.34 15.57 4.78
N GLU A 178 0.51 15.01 3.58
CA GLU A 178 -0.14 15.45 2.36
C GLU A 178 -0.81 14.28 1.63
N ILE A 179 -1.83 14.58 0.82
CA ILE A 179 -2.46 13.61 -0.08
C ILE A 179 -1.87 13.76 -1.46
N PHE A 180 -1.34 12.66 -1.98
CA PHE A 180 -0.87 12.53 -3.34
C PHE A 180 -1.82 11.64 -4.13
N GLN A 181 -2.28 12.11 -5.27
CA GLN A 181 -3.02 11.28 -6.21
C GLN A 181 -2.03 10.47 -7.04
N LEU A 182 -1.64 9.29 -6.55
CA LEU A 182 -0.71 8.42 -7.27
C LEU A 182 -1.36 7.98 -8.59
N LYS A 183 -0.61 8.07 -9.68
CA LYS A 183 -1.04 7.68 -11.02
C LYS A 183 0.04 6.81 -11.65
N ILE A 184 -0.36 5.67 -12.21
CA ILE A 184 0.55 4.79 -12.96
C ILE A 184 -0.02 4.54 -14.35
N LYS A 185 0.83 4.62 -15.37
CA LYS A 185 0.46 4.44 -16.78
C LYS A 185 1.06 3.15 -17.30
N TYR A 186 0.22 2.31 -17.90
CA TYR A 186 0.63 1.06 -18.52
C TYR A 186 1.26 1.29 -19.89
N LEU A 187 2.46 0.73 -20.11
CA LEU A 187 3.23 0.91 -21.35
C LEU A 187 3.27 -0.32 -22.26
N GLY A 188 2.68 -1.44 -21.82
CA GLY A 188 2.67 -2.71 -22.57
C GLY A 188 3.37 -3.85 -21.83
N ASP A 189 3.33 -5.03 -22.45
CA ASP A 189 4.02 -6.22 -21.95
C ASP A 189 5.49 -6.23 -22.37
N GLN A 190 6.36 -6.73 -21.50
CA GLN A 190 7.79 -6.90 -21.76
C GLN A 190 8.33 -8.10 -20.99
N VAL A 191 9.24 -8.87 -21.60
CA VAL A 191 10.00 -9.90 -20.87
C VAL A 191 11.22 -9.25 -20.22
N ILE A 192 11.40 -9.45 -18.92
CA ILE A 192 12.53 -8.94 -18.14
C ILE A 192 13.39 -10.09 -17.65
N THR A 193 14.69 -9.97 -17.86
CA THR A 193 15.69 -10.90 -17.32
C THR A 193 16.22 -10.34 -16.00
N THR A 194 16.21 -11.17 -14.96
CA THR A 194 16.91 -10.92 -13.70
C THR A 194 17.75 -12.14 -13.35
N ASP A 195 18.56 -12.05 -12.30
CA ASP A 195 19.32 -13.21 -11.77
C ASP A 195 18.40 -14.34 -11.29
N LYS A 196 17.10 -14.08 -11.14
CA LYS A 196 16.08 -15.08 -10.77
C LYS A 196 15.42 -15.73 -11.98
N GLY A 197 15.75 -15.34 -13.21
CA GLY A 197 15.19 -15.90 -14.45
C GLY A 197 14.55 -14.84 -15.35
N LYS A 198 13.82 -15.31 -16.37
CA LYS A 198 13.07 -14.44 -17.29
C LYS A 198 11.62 -14.38 -16.85
N PHE A 199 11.06 -13.18 -16.76
CA PHE A 199 9.69 -12.95 -16.32
C PHE A 199 8.92 -12.23 -17.43
N LYS A 200 7.75 -12.74 -17.80
CA LYS A 200 6.77 -11.94 -18.56
C LYS A 200 6.18 -10.91 -17.61
N CYS A 201 6.29 -9.63 -17.96
CA CYS A 201 5.86 -8.53 -17.10
C CYS A 201 5.02 -7.50 -17.84
N HIS A 202 4.20 -6.78 -17.08
CA HIS A 202 3.59 -5.52 -17.45
C HIS A 202 4.53 -4.37 -17.09
N LYS A 203 4.81 -3.48 -18.05
CA LYS A 203 5.65 -2.29 -17.86
C LYS A 203 4.78 -1.09 -17.48
N PHE A 204 5.21 -0.34 -16.47
CA PHE A 204 4.53 0.86 -16.01
C PHE A 204 5.51 2.01 -15.77
N VAL A 205 4.96 3.23 -15.80
CA VAL A 205 5.62 4.45 -15.32
C VAL A 205 4.70 5.17 -14.34
N PRO A 206 5.22 5.80 -13.28
CA PRO A 206 4.44 6.73 -12.49
C PRO A 206 4.26 8.03 -13.26
N LEU A 207 3.06 8.58 -13.25
CA LEU A 207 2.80 9.93 -13.73
C LEU A 207 3.09 10.89 -12.56
N VAL A 208 4.35 11.23 -12.39
CA VAL A 208 4.78 12.23 -11.40
C VAL A 208 4.49 13.64 -11.92
N GLN A 209 4.24 14.59 -11.02
CA GLN A 209 4.39 15.99 -11.37
C GLN A 209 5.88 16.24 -11.61
N THR A 210 6.24 16.71 -12.81
CA THR A 210 7.62 17.04 -13.20
C THR A 210 8.25 18.01 -12.20
N GLY A 211 9.49 17.74 -11.75
CA GLY A 211 10.15 18.46 -10.66
C GLY A 211 11.66 18.22 -10.58
N ARG A 212 12.30 18.51 -9.43
CA ARG A 212 13.77 18.60 -9.26
C ARG A 212 14.60 17.39 -9.71
N TYR A 213 14.07 16.16 -9.61
CA TYR A 213 14.84 14.92 -9.82
C TYR A 213 14.43 14.10 -11.03
N PHE A 214 13.25 14.36 -11.63
CA PHE A 214 12.70 13.60 -12.73
C PHE A 214 12.33 14.55 -13.86
N LYS A 215 13.02 14.41 -15.00
CA LYS A 215 12.87 15.23 -16.21
C LYS A 215 11.86 14.62 -17.16
N ASP A 216 11.83 13.28 -17.25
CA ASP A 216 10.98 12.52 -18.14
C ASP A 216 10.07 11.55 -17.36
N GLU A 217 8.86 11.29 -17.87
CA GLU A 217 7.95 10.29 -17.28
C GLU A 217 8.57 8.88 -17.22
N GLU A 218 9.57 8.59 -18.05
CA GLU A 218 10.30 7.32 -18.08
C GLU A 218 11.55 7.30 -17.18
N ASP A 219 11.79 8.35 -16.40
CA ASP A 219 12.90 8.33 -15.43
C ASP A 219 12.67 7.31 -14.32
N VAL A 220 11.42 6.98 -14.02
CA VAL A 220 11.08 5.83 -13.18
C VAL A 220 10.25 4.85 -13.98
N VAL A 221 10.72 3.62 -14.10
CA VAL A 221 10.00 2.53 -14.75
C VAL A 221 9.97 1.34 -13.81
N PHE A 222 8.84 0.65 -13.76
CA PHE A 222 8.74 -0.59 -13.01
C PHE A 222 8.01 -1.67 -13.80
N TRP A 223 8.36 -2.92 -13.50
CA TRP A 223 7.85 -4.11 -14.16
C TRP A 223 7.24 -5.05 -13.14
N VAL A 224 6.02 -5.47 -13.42
CA VAL A 224 5.20 -6.33 -12.56
C VAL A 224 4.91 -7.63 -13.29
N THR A 225 5.01 -8.79 -12.65
CA THR A 225 4.74 -10.08 -13.31
C THR A 225 3.36 -10.11 -13.95
N ALA A 226 3.28 -10.73 -15.13
CA ALA A 226 2.05 -10.94 -15.88
C ALA A 226 1.35 -12.25 -15.48
N ASP A 227 1.20 -12.45 -14.17
CA ASP A 227 0.47 -13.55 -13.53
C ASP A 227 -0.37 -13.00 -12.37
N ASP A 228 -1.10 -13.89 -11.67
CA ASP A 228 -2.04 -13.45 -10.63
C ASP A 228 -1.35 -12.88 -9.39
N ASN A 229 -0.07 -13.21 -9.14
CA ASN A 229 0.74 -12.65 -8.04
C ASN A 229 1.00 -11.14 -8.22
N LYS A 230 1.06 -10.67 -9.47
CA LYS A 230 1.30 -9.26 -9.84
C LYS A 230 2.48 -8.68 -9.07
N LEU A 231 3.59 -9.41 -9.06
CA LEU A 231 4.76 -9.13 -8.25
C LEU A 231 5.69 -8.14 -8.96
N PRO A 232 6.01 -6.98 -8.38
CA PRO A 232 7.07 -6.13 -8.93
C PRO A 232 8.39 -6.88 -8.94
N VAL A 233 9.05 -7.00 -10.10
CA VAL A 233 10.32 -7.72 -10.24
C VAL A 233 11.50 -6.78 -10.44
N LEU A 234 11.24 -5.59 -10.95
CA LEU A 234 12.25 -4.58 -11.22
C LEU A 234 11.63 -3.18 -11.12
N VAL A 235 12.31 -2.28 -10.44
CA VAL A 235 12.13 -0.83 -10.51
C VAL A 235 13.45 -0.23 -10.93
N LYS A 236 13.43 0.69 -11.88
CA LYS A 236 14.60 1.42 -12.35
C LYS A 236 14.30 2.90 -12.28
N ALA A 237 15.12 3.64 -11.53
CA ALA A 237 15.06 5.09 -11.44
C ALA A 237 16.36 5.69 -12.00
N LYS A 238 16.26 6.56 -12.99
CA LYS A 238 17.35 7.38 -13.51
C LYS A 238 17.45 8.62 -12.64
N LEU A 239 18.63 8.87 -12.10
CA LEU A 239 18.99 10.08 -11.37
C LEU A 239 20.05 10.85 -12.17
N PRO A 240 20.22 12.16 -11.96
CA PRO A 240 21.24 12.93 -12.67
C PRO A 240 22.66 12.34 -12.61
N VAL A 241 22.99 11.66 -11.51
CA VAL A 241 24.33 11.13 -11.23
C VAL A 241 24.42 9.60 -11.25
N GLY A 242 23.38 8.90 -11.73
CA GLY A 242 23.42 7.44 -11.79
C GLY A 242 22.06 6.78 -12.01
N THR A 243 22.01 5.46 -11.84
CA THR A 243 20.76 4.69 -11.92
C THR A 243 20.61 3.84 -10.69
N VAL A 244 19.47 3.98 -10.03
CA VAL A 244 19.05 3.12 -8.94
C VAL A 244 18.20 1.99 -9.51
N ARG A 245 18.49 0.75 -9.10
CA ARG A 245 17.68 -0.42 -9.44
C ARG A 245 17.25 -1.11 -8.15
N LEU A 246 15.96 -1.40 -8.04
CA LEU A 246 15.43 -2.32 -7.03
C LEU A 246 14.95 -3.57 -7.76
N HIS A 247 15.57 -4.71 -7.55
CA HIS A 247 15.24 -5.93 -8.28
C HIS A 247 14.99 -7.09 -7.31
N ILE A 248 14.10 -7.99 -7.71
CA ILE A 248 13.72 -9.11 -6.87
C ILE A 248 14.85 -10.15 -6.77
N VAL A 249 15.16 -10.58 -5.55
CA VAL A 249 16.19 -11.59 -5.28
C VAL A 249 15.65 -12.81 -4.52
N GLY A 250 14.42 -12.74 -4.01
CA GLY A 250 13.76 -13.88 -3.38
C GLY A 250 12.28 -13.63 -3.13
N TYR A 251 11.50 -14.70 -3.12
CA TYR A 251 10.09 -14.70 -2.76
C TYR A 251 9.72 -16.08 -2.20
N THR A 252 8.87 -16.11 -1.17
CA THR A 252 8.37 -17.34 -0.55
C THR A 252 6.91 -17.18 -0.14
N ASN A 253 6.16 -18.28 -0.10
CA ASN A 253 4.74 -18.30 0.28
C ASN A 253 3.89 -17.34 -0.55
N LEU A 254 4.13 -17.31 -1.86
CA LEU A 254 3.25 -16.61 -2.79
C LEU A 254 1.87 -17.27 -2.76
N ARG A 255 0.83 -16.46 -2.98
CA ARG A 255 -0.55 -16.95 -3.05
C ARG A 255 -0.77 -17.87 -4.25
N ASN A 256 -0.13 -17.57 -5.38
CA ASN A 256 -0.22 -18.35 -6.61
C ASN A 256 1.14 -18.90 -7.01
N LYS A 257 1.13 -19.90 -7.89
CA LYS A 257 2.36 -20.34 -8.57
C LYS A 257 2.94 -19.20 -9.41
N MET A 258 4.26 -19.17 -9.55
CA MET A 258 4.97 -18.15 -10.34
C MET A 258 4.93 -18.52 -11.82
N ASP A 259 3.79 -18.29 -12.46
CA ASP A 259 3.53 -18.69 -13.85
C ASP A 259 4.15 -17.70 -14.87
N ALA A 260 4.48 -16.49 -14.43
CA ALA A 260 5.15 -15.51 -15.28
C ALA A 260 6.62 -15.85 -15.58
N LYS A 261 7.22 -16.77 -14.81
CA LYS A 261 8.63 -17.16 -14.96
C LYS A 261 8.79 -18.20 -16.08
N ARG A 262 9.67 -17.89 -17.03
CA ARG A 262 10.06 -18.76 -18.15
C ARG A 262 11.39 -19.46 -17.87
#